data_AF-A0A2V8GDE6-F1
#
_entry.id   AF-A0A2V8GDE6-F1
#
_cell.length_a   1.000
_cell.length_b   1.000
_cell.length_c   1.000
_cell.angle_alpha   90.00
_cell.angle_beta   90.00
_cell.angle_gamma   90.00
#
_symmetry.space_group_name_H-M   'P 1'
#
loop_
_entity.id
_entity.type
_entity.pdbx_description
1 polymer ?
#
loop_
_entity_poly.entity_id
_entity_poly.type
_entity_poly.pdbx_seq_one_letter_code
_entity_poly.pdbx_strand_id
1 'polypeptide(L)'
;MRRISVLAGILLLSMAASSIRLSAADGTKGKLRVYEARVAAGQPAQGDWYFKVELEPILFRIAGVQNKYRVLRINILNRSDVPLRLSAADKVQVRFAESGATPVDASVDVSQSDSAWWKSLAPDLQSALSYPDQAPIRRGEEENVFAYIPIARASSLPSAILFTVSSYSSTPIQLREMGTAKF
;
A
#
# COMPACT_ATOMS: atom_id res chain seq x y z
N MET A 1 12.97 70.55 -31.33
CA MET A 1 11.56 70.06 -31.29
C MET A 1 11.57 68.53 -31.32
N ARG A 2 11.35 67.89 -30.16
CA ARG A 2 11.29 66.42 -30.02
C ARG A 2 9.89 65.94 -30.41
N ARG A 3 9.80 65.05 -31.41
CA ARG A 3 8.55 64.34 -31.74
C ARG A 3 8.47 63.08 -30.89
N ILE A 4 7.46 63.05 -30.02
CA ILE A 4 6.98 61.88 -29.29
C ILE A 4 6.17 61.08 -30.29
N SER A 5 6.63 59.86 -30.63
CA SER A 5 5.87 58.94 -31.47
C SER A 5 5.34 57.80 -30.60
N VAL A 6 4.02 57.65 -30.75
CA VAL A 6 3.04 56.91 -29.98
C VAL A 6 3.27 55.39 -30.02
N LEU A 7 2.92 54.75 -28.90
CA LEU A 7 2.80 53.31 -28.69
C LEU A 7 2.08 52.58 -29.85
N ALA A 8 2.67 51.46 -30.30
CA ALA A 8 1.96 50.33 -30.89
C ALA A 8 2.68 49.08 -30.37
N GLY A 9 2.11 48.18 -29.57
CA GLY A 9 0.72 47.76 -29.50
C GLY A 9 0.54 46.43 -30.21
N ILE A 10 1.19 45.36 -29.74
CA ILE A 10 0.72 43.97 -29.83
C ILE A 10 1.27 43.25 -28.59
N LEU A 11 0.45 43.15 -27.55
CA LEU A 11 0.64 42.19 -26.47
C LEU A 11 -0.32 41.04 -26.78
N LEU A 12 0.16 40.05 -27.56
CA LEU A 12 -0.53 38.78 -27.75
C LEU A 12 -0.45 38.00 -26.42
N LEU A 13 -1.34 38.32 -25.48
CA LEU A 13 -1.64 37.44 -24.37
C LEU A 13 -2.32 36.19 -24.97
N SER A 14 -1.52 35.14 -25.20
CA SER A 14 -2.06 33.81 -25.38
C SER A 14 -2.70 33.40 -24.04
N MET A 15 -4.00 33.66 -23.89
CA MET A 15 -4.81 32.95 -22.90
C MET A 15 -4.77 31.47 -23.29
N ALA A 16 -3.79 30.75 -22.75
CA ALA A 16 -3.86 29.31 -22.62
C ALA A 16 -5.01 29.04 -21.66
N ALA A 17 -6.23 29.00 -22.20
CA ALA A 17 -7.42 28.57 -21.50
C ALA A 17 -7.19 27.11 -21.10
N SER A 18 -6.64 26.94 -19.89
CA SER A 18 -6.46 25.66 -19.24
C SER A 18 -7.85 25.09 -19.07
N SER A 19 -8.29 24.28 -20.03
CA SER A 19 -9.64 23.71 -20.02
C SER A 19 -9.67 22.73 -18.87
N ILE A 20 -10.23 23.15 -17.74
CA ILE A 20 -10.44 22.27 -16.60
C ILE A 20 -11.41 21.21 -17.08
N ARG A 21 -10.91 19.99 -17.32
CA ARG A 21 -11.73 18.85 -17.69
C ARG A 21 -12.48 18.37 -16.44
N LEU A 22 -13.63 18.99 -16.19
CA LEU A 22 -14.56 18.54 -15.17
C LEU A 22 -15.27 17.29 -15.68
N SER A 23 -15.08 16.18 -14.98
CA SER A 23 -15.87 14.96 -15.20
C SER A 23 -17.07 14.98 -14.27
N ALA A 24 -18.18 14.41 -14.72
CA ALA A 24 -19.32 14.15 -13.84
C ALA A 24 -18.88 13.28 -12.64
N ALA A 25 -19.48 13.53 -11.49
CA ALA A 25 -19.33 12.66 -10.33
C ALA A 25 -20.02 11.33 -10.63
N ASP A 26 -19.25 10.25 -10.75
CA ASP A 26 -19.74 8.89 -11.07
C ASP A 26 -19.55 7.91 -9.89
N GLY A 27 -19.02 8.40 -8.76
CA GLY A 27 -18.75 7.61 -7.56
C GLY A 27 -17.68 6.52 -7.73
N THR A 28 -17.01 6.42 -8.88
CA THR A 28 -16.03 5.35 -9.15
C THR A 28 -14.69 5.63 -8.47
N LYS A 29 -14.31 6.90 -8.35
CA LYS A 29 -13.01 7.35 -7.81
C LYS A 29 -12.82 7.03 -6.32
N GLY A 30 -13.90 6.95 -5.55
CA GLY A 30 -13.85 6.70 -4.10
C GLY A 30 -13.99 5.23 -3.69
N LYS A 31 -14.11 4.29 -4.64
CA LYS A 31 -14.32 2.88 -4.29
C LYS A 31 -13.01 2.23 -3.85
N LEU A 32 -12.95 1.85 -2.57
CA LEU A 32 -11.85 1.06 -2.02
C LEU A 32 -11.85 -0.35 -2.61
N ARG A 33 -10.66 -0.83 -2.97
CA ARG A 33 -10.41 -2.24 -3.28
C ARG A 33 -10.00 -2.92 -1.98
N VAL A 34 -10.70 -3.99 -1.63
CA VAL A 34 -10.45 -4.75 -0.41
C VAL A 34 -9.92 -6.13 -0.78
N TYR A 35 -8.75 -6.47 -0.24
CA TYR A 35 -8.16 -7.80 -0.32
C TYR A 35 -8.21 -8.43 1.06
N GLU A 36 -8.71 -9.65 1.16
CA GLU A 36 -8.78 -10.33 2.46
C GLU A 36 -8.46 -11.82 2.36
N ALA A 37 -8.10 -12.38 3.51
CA ALA A 37 -7.94 -13.80 3.73
C ALA A 37 -8.34 -14.16 5.17
N ARG A 38 -8.82 -15.39 5.36
CA ARG A 38 -9.08 -15.99 6.67
C ARG A 38 -8.30 -17.29 6.77
N VAL A 39 -7.57 -17.47 7.87
CA VAL A 39 -6.74 -18.64 8.11
C VAL A 39 -7.15 -19.26 9.43
N ALA A 40 -7.62 -20.51 9.39
CA ALA A 40 -7.96 -21.24 10.60
C ALA A 40 -6.73 -21.39 11.51
N ALA A 41 -6.91 -21.13 12.80
CA ALA A 41 -5.81 -21.13 13.77
C ALA A 41 -5.91 -22.34 14.71
N GLY A 42 -4.82 -23.10 14.85
CA GLY A 42 -4.76 -24.30 15.71
C GLY A 42 -5.27 -25.59 15.06
N GLN A 43 -5.06 -26.72 15.76
CA GLN A 43 -5.59 -28.05 15.40
C GLN A 43 -6.12 -28.75 16.68
N PRO A 44 -7.46 -28.87 16.88
CA PRO A 44 -8.53 -28.38 16.01
C PRO A 44 -8.58 -26.84 15.94
N ALA A 45 -9.27 -26.29 14.93
CA ALA A 45 -9.37 -24.84 14.74
C ALA A 45 -10.09 -24.16 15.92
N GLN A 46 -9.47 -23.13 16.50
CA GLN A 46 -9.96 -22.35 17.64
C GLN A 46 -10.26 -20.89 17.24
N GLY A 47 -10.81 -20.70 16.04
CA GLY A 47 -11.03 -19.41 15.41
C GLY A 47 -10.15 -19.21 14.18
N ASP A 48 -9.94 -17.96 13.80
CA ASP A 48 -9.10 -17.61 12.65
C ASP A 48 -8.25 -16.36 12.88
N TRP A 49 -7.20 -16.23 12.07
CA TRP A 49 -6.55 -14.96 11.81
C TRP A 49 -7.14 -14.36 10.54
N TYR A 50 -7.56 -13.10 10.62
CA TYR A 50 -8.11 -12.33 9.51
C TYR A 50 -7.09 -11.32 9.02
N PHE A 51 -6.85 -11.31 7.72
CA PHE A 51 -5.91 -10.41 7.06
C PHE A 51 -6.66 -9.54 6.08
N LYS A 52 -6.39 -8.24 6.08
CA LYS A 52 -7.07 -7.26 5.23
C LYS A 52 -6.10 -6.22 4.69
N VAL A 53 -6.23 -5.89 3.41
CA VAL A 53 -5.59 -4.74 2.78
C VAL A 53 -6.66 -3.92 2.08
N GLU A 54 -6.67 -2.62 2.35
CA GLU A 54 -7.58 -1.66 1.74
C GLU A 54 -6.76 -0.69 0.89
N LEU A 55 -7.10 -0.58 -0.40
CA LEU A 55 -6.42 0.32 -1.33
C LEU A 55 -7.42 1.26 -1.98
N GLU A 56 -7.11 2.56 -1.92
CA GLU A 56 -7.72 3.53 -2.80
C GLU A 56 -7.01 3.51 -4.16
N PRO A 57 -7.68 3.14 -5.26
CA PRO A 57 -7.05 2.90 -6.55
C PRO A 57 -6.17 4.03 -7.08
N ILE A 58 -6.64 5.27 -6.92
CA ILE A 58 -5.94 6.46 -7.42
C ILE A 58 -4.74 6.77 -6.54
N LEU A 59 -4.92 6.79 -5.22
CA LEU A 59 -3.82 7.04 -4.28
C LEU A 59 -2.72 6.00 -4.43
N PHE A 60 -3.04 4.72 -4.61
CA PHE A 60 -2.00 3.70 -4.83
C PHE A 60 -1.16 3.98 -6.09
N ARG A 61 -1.75 4.59 -7.13
CA ARG A 61 -1.03 4.90 -8.37
C ARG A 61 -0.14 6.13 -8.27
N ILE A 62 -0.53 7.14 -7.48
CA ILE A 62 0.16 8.44 -7.45
C ILE A 62 0.93 8.67 -6.16
N ALA A 63 0.47 8.13 -5.03
CA ALA A 63 1.10 8.32 -3.73
C ALA A 63 2.27 7.36 -3.57
N GLY A 64 3.40 7.88 -3.11
CA GLY A 64 4.54 7.09 -2.69
C GLY A 64 5.24 7.78 -1.53
N VAL A 65 5.82 7.00 -0.62
CA VAL A 65 6.58 7.58 0.48
C VAL A 65 7.92 8.04 -0.07
N GLN A 66 8.15 9.36 0.01
CA GLN A 66 9.33 10.04 -0.55
C GLN A 66 9.65 9.63 -2.01
N ASN A 67 8.62 9.33 -2.80
CA ASN A 67 8.75 8.88 -4.20
C ASN A 67 9.69 7.67 -4.40
N LYS A 68 9.82 6.77 -3.40
CA LYS A 68 10.63 5.54 -3.50
C LYS A 68 9.79 4.26 -3.43
N TYR A 69 8.82 4.23 -2.51
CA TYR A 69 7.99 3.05 -2.25
C TYR A 69 6.50 3.32 -2.40
N ARG A 70 5.77 2.36 -2.96
CA ARG A 70 4.36 2.14 -2.66
C ARG A 70 4.26 1.32 -1.39
N VAL A 71 3.31 1.65 -0.52
CA VAL A 71 3.14 0.97 0.76
C VAL A 71 1.78 0.28 0.81
N LEU A 72 1.77 -0.99 1.18
CA LEU A 72 0.57 -1.73 1.53
C LEU A 72 0.48 -1.81 3.05
N ARG A 73 -0.64 -1.38 3.63
CA ARG A 73 -0.97 -1.66 5.02
C ARG A 73 -1.77 -2.95 5.08
N ILE A 74 -1.16 -4.00 5.62
CA ILE A 74 -1.79 -5.28 5.92
C ILE A 74 -2.27 -5.21 7.37
N ASN A 75 -3.57 -5.08 7.57
CA ASN A 75 -4.20 -5.17 8.88
C ASN A 75 -4.44 -6.65 9.20
N ILE A 76 -4.11 -7.04 10.43
CA ILE A 76 -4.22 -8.40 10.93
C ILE A 76 -5.06 -8.35 12.20
N LEU A 77 -6.15 -9.09 12.24
CA LEU A 77 -7.01 -9.25 13.41
C LEU A 77 -6.96 -10.71 13.85
N ASN A 78 -6.58 -10.95 15.10
CA ASN A 78 -6.62 -12.30 15.67
C ASN A 78 -8.00 -12.57 16.30
N ARG A 79 -8.80 -13.43 15.67
CA ARG A 79 -10.12 -13.86 16.17
C ARG A 79 -10.08 -15.26 16.77
N SER A 80 -8.89 -15.73 17.14
CA SER A 80 -8.65 -17.05 17.70
C SER A 80 -7.98 -16.98 19.07
N ASP A 81 -8.03 -18.08 19.82
CA ASP A 81 -7.28 -18.24 21.06
C ASP A 81 -5.78 -18.54 20.83
N VAL A 82 -5.37 -18.80 19.58
CA VAL A 82 -3.97 -19.07 19.22
C VAL A 82 -3.27 -17.75 18.88
N PRO A 83 -2.22 -17.34 19.63
CA PRO A 83 -1.49 -16.12 19.32
C PRO A 83 -0.74 -16.23 17.99
N LEU A 84 -0.75 -15.18 17.18
CA LEU A 84 0.03 -15.11 15.94
C LEU A 84 1.36 -14.41 16.21
N ARG A 85 2.49 -15.07 15.93
CA ARG A 85 3.81 -14.46 16.06
C ARG A 85 4.32 -14.01 14.69
N LEU A 86 4.65 -12.74 14.55
CA LEU A 86 5.32 -12.22 13.37
C LEU A 86 6.84 -12.25 13.56
N SER A 87 7.58 -12.21 12.47
CA SER A 87 9.05 -12.19 12.50
C SER A 87 9.67 -11.53 11.27
N ALA A 88 10.93 -11.11 11.38
CA ALA A 88 11.69 -10.62 10.23
C ALA A 88 11.90 -11.66 9.10
N ALA A 89 11.59 -12.95 9.33
CA ALA A 89 11.63 -13.99 8.30
C ALA A 89 10.34 -14.06 7.46
N ASP A 90 9.32 -13.29 7.83
CA ASP A 90 8.06 -13.22 7.11
C ASP A 90 8.26 -12.52 5.75
N LYS A 91 7.46 -12.89 4.76
CA LYS A 91 7.64 -12.44 3.37
C LYS A 91 6.34 -11.94 2.78
N VAL A 92 6.40 -10.79 2.13
CA VAL A 92 5.28 -10.28 1.33
C VAL A 92 5.70 -10.26 -0.13
N GLN A 93 4.88 -10.87 -0.98
CA GLN A 93 5.03 -10.79 -2.43
C GLN A 93 3.73 -10.30 -3.06
N VAL A 94 3.85 -9.49 -4.10
CA VAL A 94 2.71 -8.85 -4.75
C VAL A 94 2.66 -9.29 -6.19
N ARG A 95 1.53 -9.85 -6.61
CA ARG A 95 1.25 -10.11 -8.02
C ARG A 95 0.53 -8.91 -8.59
N PHE A 96 0.99 -8.41 -9.72
CA PHE A 96 0.32 -7.36 -10.49
C PHE A 96 -0.33 -7.99 -11.72
N ALA A 97 -1.46 -7.45 -12.17
CA ALA A 97 -2.15 -7.97 -13.35
C ALA A 97 -1.27 -7.92 -14.61
N GLU A 98 -0.44 -6.87 -14.72
CA GLU A 98 0.40 -6.61 -15.87
C GLU A 98 1.79 -7.27 -15.81
N SER A 99 2.25 -7.71 -14.63
CA SER A 99 3.60 -8.30 -14.46
C SER A 99 3.65 -9.81 -14.76
N GLY A 100 2.56 -10.40 -15.24
CA GLY A 100 2.46 -11.83 -15.51
C GLY A 100 2.51 -12.68 -14.23
N ALA A 101 3.16 -13.84 -14.30
CA ALA A 101 3.18 -14.82 -13.21
C ALA A 101 4.17 -14.51 -12.07
N THR A 102 5.18 -13.67 -12.32
CA THR A 102 6.26 -13.43 -11.36
C THR A 102 5.84 -12.40 -10.30
N PRO A 103 5.74 -12.81 -9.02
CA PRO A 103 5.47 -11.87 -7.94
C PRO A 103 6.65 -10.90 -7.74
N VAL A 104 6.36 -9.70 -7.28
CA VAL A 104 7.35 -8.71 -6.84
C VAL A 104 7.51 -8.83 -5.33
N ASP A 105 8.75 -8.98 -4.87
CA ASP A 105 9.05 -8.97 -3.44
C ASP A 105 8.85 -7.56 -2.86
N ALA A 106 8.05 -7.48 -1.80
CA ALA A 106 7.90 -6.29 -0.99
C ALA A 106 8.69 -6.47 0.30
N SER A 107 9.46 -5.45 0.69
CA SER A 107 10.16 -5.49 1.98
C SER A 107 9.15 -5.25 3.10
N VAL A 108 9.24 -5.98 4.20
CA VAL A 108 8.48 -5.68 5.44
C VAL A 108 9.34 -4.98 6.48
N ASP A 109 10.66 -4.96 6.27
CA ASP A 109 11.65 -4.24 7.08
C ASP A 109 12.65 -3.53 6.15
N VAL A 110 12.41 -2.25 5.95
CA VAL A 110 13.25 -1.36 5.15
C VAL A 110 14.41 -0.75 5.94
N SER A 111 14.45 -0.93 7.27
CA SER A 111 15.55 -0.43 8.10
C SER A 111 16.88 -1.12 7.76
N GLN A 112 16.80 -2.39 7.37
CA GLN A 112 17.94 -3.21 6.95
C GLN A 112 18.22 -3.08 5.44
N SER A 113 17.19 -3.23 4.60
CA SER A 113 17.37 -3.26 3.14
C SER A 113 17.69 -1.88 2.54
N ASP A 114 17.33 -0.80 3.23
CA ASP A 114 17.46 0.58 2.74
C ASP A 114 17.67 1.57 3.89
N SER A 115 18.72 1.34 4.67
CA SER A 115 19.01 2.07 5.91
C SER A 115 19.11 3.59 5.71
N ALA A 116 19.60 4.07 4.56
CA ALA A 116 19.72 5.50 4.27
C ALA A 116 18.34 6.16 4.14
N TRP A 117 17.39 5.52 3.46
CA TRP A 117 16.02 6.00 3.38
C TRP A 117 15.34 5.94 4.75
N TRP A 118 15.49 4.82 5.47
CA TRP A 118 14.89 4.64 6.80
C TRP A 118 15.31 5.74 7.77
N LYS A 119 16.62 6.03 7.85
CA LYS A 119 17.19 7.08 8.71
C LYS A 119 16.77 8.50 8.32
N SER A 120 16.23 8.70 7.11
CA SER A 120 15.69 10.00 6.69
C SER A 120 14.29 10.28 7.25
N LEU A 121 13.60 9.25 7.75
CA LEU A 121 12.28 9.41 8.37
C LEU A 121 12.41 9.97 9.79
N ALA A 122 11.39 10.70 10.24
CA ALA A 122 11.32 11.13 11.62
C ALA A 122 11.19 9.92 12.58
N PRO A 123 11.73 9.98 13.82
CA PRO A 123 11.76 8.83 14.73
C PRO A 123 10.39 8.25 15.08
N ASP A 124 9.36 9.08 15.19
CA ASP A 124 7.97 8.68 15.41
C ASP A 124 7.44 7.85 14.24
N LEU A 125 7.76 8.26 13.01
CA LEU A 125 7.39 7.52 11.81
C LEU A 125 8.18 6.20 11.71
N GLN A 126 9.48 6.20 12.05
CA GLN A 126 10.25 4.96 12.15
C GLN A 126 9.59 3.98 13.14
N SER A 127 9.19 4.45 14.32
CA SER A 127 8.50 3.61 15.29
C SER A 127 7.17 3.06 14.77
N ALA A 128 6.36 3.90 14.12
CA ALA A 128 5.05 3.50 13.59
C ALA A 128 5.15 2.53 12.40
N LEU A 129 6.25 2.57 11.66
CA LEU A 129 6.50 1.76 10.47
C LEU A 129 7.34 0.52 10.73
N SER A 130 7.85 0.36 11.96
CA SER A 130 8.68 -0.77 12.34
C SER A 130 7.89 -2.07 12.30
N TYR A 131 8.56 -3.15 11.92
CA TYR A 131 7.94 -4.45 11.85
C TYR A 131 7.63 -5.00 13.26
N PRO A 132 6.39 -5.45 13.55
CA PRO A 132 5.96 -5.81 14.91
C PRO A 132 6.34 -7.26 15.27
N ASP A 133 7.63 -7.55 15.44
CA ASP A 133 8.15 -8.90 15.77
C ASP A 133 8.38 -9.15 17.27
N GLN A 134 8.18 -8.14 18.12
CA GLN A 134 8.54 -8.21 19.54
C GLN A 134 7.53 -8.98 20.40
N ALA A 135 6.25 -9.02 20.00
CA ALA A 135 5.18 -9.68 20.75
C ALA A 135 4.21 -10.40 19.82
N PRO A 136 3.59 -11.52 20.27
CA PRO A 136 2.54 -12.16 19.50
C PRO A 136 1.23 -11.37 19.58
N ILE A 137 0.48 -11.35 18.49
CA ILE A 137 -0.88 -10.78 18.41
C ILE A 137 -1.83 -11.76 19.10
N ARG A 138 -2.43 -11.35 20.21
CA ARG A 138 -3.37 -12.15 21.01
C ARG A 138 -4.81 -11.98 20.53
N ARG A 139 -5.71 -12.80 21.07
CA ARG A 139 -7.14 -12.75 20.76
C ARG A 139 -7.70 -11.33 20.93
N GLY A 140 -8.40 -10.86 19.91
CA GLY A 140 -9.04 -9.54 19.88
C GLY A 140 -8.07 -8.39 19.59
N GLU A 141 -6.76 -8.64 19.52
CA GLU A 141 -5.80 -7.62 19.13
C GLU A 141 -5.75 -7.47 17.61
N GLU A 142 -5.51 -6.22 17.20
CA GLU A 142 -5.23 -5.84 15.82
C GLU A 142 -3.80 -5.35 15.70
N GLU A 143 -3.16 -5.66 14.58
CA GLU A 143 -1.82 -5.16 14.26
C GLU A 143 -1.73 -4.80 12.77
N ASN A 144 -0.84 -3.87 12.45
CA ASN A 144 -0.56 -3.46 11.08
C ASN A 144 0.87 -3.82 10.68
N VAL A 145 0.99 -4.45 9.52
CA VAL A 145 2.27 -4.66 8.82
C VAL A 145 2.31 -3.77 7.59
N PHE A 146 3.42 -3.07 7.40
CA PHE A 146 3.65 -2.25 6.21
C PHE A 146 4.60 -2.96 5.25
N ALA A 147 4.12 -3.23 4.03
CA ALA A 147 4.93 -3.83 2.97
C ALA A 147 5.30 -2.76 1.92
N TYR A 148 6.60 -2.61 1.67
CA TYR A 148 7.21 -1.61 0.83
C TYR A 148 7.57 -2.19 -0.53
N ILE A 149 6.89 -1.71 -1.57
CA ILE A 149 7.10 -2.12 -2.95
C ILE A 149 7.85 -1.00 -3.67
N PRO A 150 9.02 -1.26 -4.28
CA PRO A 150 9.69 -0.25 -5.09
C PRO A 150 8.77 0.29 -6.18
N ILE A 151 8.65 1.61 -6.33
CA ILE A 151 7.70 2.23 -7.28
C ILE A 151 7.94 1.73 -8.71
N ALA A 152 9.20 1.55 -9.11
CA ALA A 152 9.57 1.03 -10.43
C ALA A 152 9.04 -0.39 -10.72
N ARG A 153 8.60 -1.11 -9.69
CA ARG A 153 8.07 -2.48 -9.78
C ARG A 153 6.58 -2.57 -9.47
N ALA A 154 5.94 -1.46 -9.07
CA ALA A 154 4.51 -1.37 -8.79
C ALA A 154 3.76 -0.83 -10.01
N SER A 155 3.59 -1.66 -11.04
CA SER A 155 3.07 -1.22 -12.35
C SER A 155 1.57 -0.92 -12.38
N SER A 156 0.79 -1.58 -11.52
CA SER A 156 -0.67 -1.50 -11.50
C SER A 156 -1.20 -1.84 -10.11
N LEU A 157 -2.54 -1.99 -9.96
CA LEU A 157 -3.08 -2.52 -8.70
C LEU A 157 -2.71 -4.00 -8.55
N PRO A 158 -2.51 -4.47 -7.30
CA PRO A 158 -2.30 -5.89 -7.05
C PRO A 158 -3.47 -6.74 -7.58
N SER A 159 -3.16 -7.87 -8.19
CA SER A 159 -4.16 -8.93 -8.46
C SER A 159 -4.25 -9.91 -7.30
N ALA A 160 -3.17 -10.07 -6.54
CA ALA A 160 -3.12 -10.81 -5.29
C ALA A 160 -1.95 -10.33 -4.42
N ILE A 161 -2.11 -10.45 -3.11
CA ILE A 161 -1.06 -10.21 -2.12
C ILE A 161 -0.78 -11.55 -1.44
N LEU A 162 0.46 -11.98 -1.45
CA LEU A 162 0.93 -13.24 -0.89
C LEU A 162 1.71 -12.90 0.39
N PHE A 163 1.21 -13.32 1.53
CA PHE A 163 1.85 -13.08 2.81
C PHE A 163 2.22 -14.40 3.49
N THR A 164 3.51 -14.68 3.58
CA THR A 164 4.05 -15.83 4.31
C THR A 164 4.40 -15.40 5.72
N VAL A 165 3.67 -15.93 6.70
CA VAL A 165 4.00 -15.79 8.13
C VAL A 165 4.79 -17.02 8.54
N SER A 166 6.08 -16.85 8.74
CA SER A 166 7.06 -17.94 8.86
C SER A 166 6.83 -18.82 10.09
N SER A 167 6.28 -18.24 11.16
CA SER A 167 5.94 -18.96 12.40
C SER A 167 4.79 -19.94 12.23
N TYR A 168 3.99 -19.79 11.16
CA TYR A 168 2.80 -20.59 10.92
C TYR A 168 2.98 -21.58 9.77
N SER A 169 3.41 -21.10 8.60
CA SER A 169 3.50 -21.93 7.40
C SER A 169 4.49 -21.37 6.39
N SER A 170 5.10 -22.26 5.61
CA SER A 170 5.84 -21.90 4.41
C SER A 170 4.94 -21.56 3.22
N THR A 171 3.65 -21.95 3.27
CA THR A 171 2.68 -21.64 2.23
C THR A 171 2.15 -20.22 2.42
N PRO A 172 2.21 -19.35 1.39
CA PRO A 172 1.72 -17.98 1.52
C PRO A 172 0.21 -17.95 1.69
N ILE A 173 -0.24 -17.09 2.62
CA ILE A 173 -1.63 -16.68 2.75
C ILE A 173 -1.92 -15.76 1.57
N GLN A 174 -2.87 -16.17 0.71
CA GLN A 174 -3.22 -15.40 -0.47
C GLN A 174 -4.42 -14.49 -0.16
N LEU A 175 -4.17 -13.19 0.01
CA LEU A 175 -5.21 -12.18 0.08
C LEU A 175 -5.67 -11.87 -1.36
N ARG A 176 -6.95 -12.12 -1.61
CA ARG A 176 -7.59 -11.91 -2.92
C ARG A 176 -8.61 -10.78 -2.81
N GLU A 177 -8.83 -10.11 -3.93
CA GLU A 177 -9.87 -9.09 -4.01
C GLU A 177 -11.25 -9.74 -3.81
N MET A 178 -12.04 -9.25 -2.85
CA MET A 178 -13.42 -9.72 -2.62
C MET A 178 -14.47 -8.93 -3.41
N GLY A 179 -14.03 -7.96 -4.22
CA GLY A 179 -14.84 -6.99 -4.93
C GLY A 179 -14.66 -5.57 -4.39
N THR A 180 -15.37 -4.60 -4.99
CA THR A 180 -15.38 -3.21 -4.49
C THR A 180 -16.31 -3.12 -3.29
N ALA A 181 -15.83 -2.58 -2.17
CA ALA A 181 -16.69 -2.29 -1.02
C ALA A 181 -17.84 -1.38 -1.49
N LYS A 182 -19.09 -1.85 -1.37
CA LYS A 182 -20.27 -1.02 -1.52
C LYS A 182 -20.51 -0.37 -0.16
N PHE A 183 -20.34 0.95 -0.11
CA PHE A 183 -20.85 1.76 1.00
C PHE A 183 -22.37 1.75 0.98
#